data_AF-A0AAV0ST78-F1
#
_entry.id   AF-A0AAV0ST78-F1
#
_cell.length_a   1.000
_cell.length_b   1.000
_cell.length_c   1.000
_cell.angle_alpha   90.00
_cell.angle_beta   90.00
_cell.angle_gamma   90.00
#
_symmetry.space_group_name_H-M   'P 1'
#
loop_
_entity.id
_entity.type
_entity.pdbx_description
1 polymer ?
#
loop_
_entity_poly.entity_id
_entity_poly.type
_entity_poly.pdbx_seq_one_letter_code
_entity_poly.pdbx_strand_id
1 'polypeptide(L)'
;MASRYNFSHRHAWANVVLWLSSLSHDAKLLSVTIKSFSDYLKHSPEADEMDGNHVKLKYTTSWLHSGHHLELTHKDGQYQALIMWDDMTDAARKALDTTDFYDSKTPFNDVNFENNIDEAYPFDKNDEA
;
A
#
# COMPACT_ATOMS: atom_id res chain seq x y z
N MET A 1 -14.37 -33.37 -7.92
CA MET A 1 -13.01 -32.92 -8.29
C MET A 1 -13.03 -31.41 -8.36
N ALA A 2 -12.48 -30.72 -7.35
CA ALA A 2 -12.34 -29.27 -7.41
C ALA A 2 -11.14 -28.95 -8.29
N SER A 3 -11.39 -28.31 -9.43
CA SER A 3 -10.36 -27.68 -10.24
C SER A 3 -9.65 -26.61 -9.40
N ARG A 4 -8.44 -26.90 -8.94
CA ARG A 4 -7.58 -25.94 -8.24
C ARG A 4 -6.88 -25.08 -9.29
N TYR A 5 -7.56 -24.03 -9.76
CA TYR A 5 -6.86 -22.91 -10.39
C TYR A 5 -6.05 -22.21 -9.30
N ASN A 6 -4.81 -22.65 -9.10
CA ASN A 6 -3.84 -21.99 -8.22
C ASN A 6 -3.33 -20.71 -8.91
N PHE A 7 -4.03 -19.60 -8.72
CA PHE A 7 -3.56 -18.25 -9.07
C PHE A 7 -2.58 -17.72 -8.00
N SER A 8 -1.57 -18.52 -7.65
CA SER A 8 -0.48 -18.09 -6.78
C SER A 8 0.69 -17.64 -7.64
N HIS A 9 1.34 -16.54 -7.25
CA HIS A 9 2.48 -15.95 -7.95
C HIS A 9 3.70 -15.91 -7.03
N ARG A 10 4.90 -15.90 -7.62
CA ARG A 10 6.19 -15.99 -6.89
C ARG A 10 6.50 -14.78 -6.02
N HIS A 11 6.14 -13.59 -6.48
CA HIS A 11 6.49 -12.31 -5.85
C HIS A 11 5.24 -11.51 -5.52
N ALA A 12 5.21 -10.82 -4.39
CA ALA A 12 4.10 -9.96 -4.01
C ALA A 12 4.64 -8.64 -3.44
N TRP A 13 4.13 -7.55 -4.00
CA TRP A 13 4.21 -6.20 -3.47
C TRP A 13 2.81 -5.78 -3.02
N ALA A 14 2.74 -5.19 -1.84
CA ALA A 14 1.55 -4.53 -1.32
C ALA A 14 1.97 -3.16 -0.78
N ASN A 15 1.05 -2.20 -0.84
CA ASN A 15 1.31 -0.85 -0.32
C ASN A 15 0.04 -0.28 0.32
N VAL A 16 0.26 0.80 1.05
CA VAL A 16 -0.76 1.70 1.59
C VAL A 16 -0.24 3.12 1.38
N VAL A 17 -1.14 4.06 1.10
CA VAL A 17 -0.83 5.49 1.07
C VAL A 17 -1.63 6.17 2.17
N LEU A 18 -0.93 6.93 3.01
CA LEU A 18 -1.52 7.73 4.09
C LEU A 18 -1.53 9.19 3.66
N TRP A 19 -2.71 9.78 3.56
CA TRP A 19 -2.90 11.17 3.16
C TRP A 19 -2.94 12.05 4.40
N LEU A 20 -1.95 12.93 4.55
CA LEU A 20 -1.80 13.79 5.70
C LEU A 20 -2.17 15.23 5.37
N SER A 21 -2.68 15.98 6.35
CA SER A 21 -3.07 17.38 6.16
C SER A 21 -1.91 18.33 5.89
N SER A 22 -0.69 17.95 6.28
CA SER A 22 0.53 18.76 6.15
C SER A 22 1.78 17.92 6.40
N LEU A 23 2.96 18.49 6.16
CA LEU A 23 4.27 17.90 6.46
C LEU A 23 4.77 18.26 7.88
N SER A 24 3.87 18.35 8.86
CA SER A 24 4.18 18.79 10.23
C SER A 24 4.00 17.67 11.25
N HIS A 25 4.55 17.85 12.45
CA HIS A 25 4.39 16.89 13.56
C HIS A 25 2.94 16.79 14.06
N ASP A 26 2.14 17.84 13.84
CA ASP A 26 0.72 17.91 14.21
C ASP A 26 -0.21 17.55 13.03
N ALA A 27 0.33 16.92 11.98
CA ALA A 27 -0.44 16.54 10.81
C ALA A 27 -1.55 15.56 11.19
N LYS A 28 -2.73 15.76 10.59
CA LYS A 28 -3.88 14.89 10.74
C LYS A 28 -3.91 13.89 9.60
N LEU A 29 -4.23 12.63 9.91
CA LEU A 29 -4.58 11.64 8.90
C LEU A 29 -5.94 12.03 8.29
N LEU A 30 -5.95 12.33 7.00
CA LEU A 30 -7.16 12.69 6.25
C LEU A 30 -7.82 11.46 5.63
N SER A 31 -7.02 10.54 5.08
CA SER A 31 -7.51 9.30 4.48
C SER A 31 -6.40 8.27 4.39
N VAL A 32 -6.79 7.00 4.31
CA VAL A 32 -5.91 5.88 3.99
C VAL A 32 -6.39 5.25 2.70
N THR A 33 -5.51 5.03 1.74
CA THR A 33 -5.82 4.29 0.52
C THR A 33 -4.96 3.04 0.42
N ILE A 34 -5.61 1.89 0.28
CA ILE A 34 -4.95 0.57 0.29
C ILE A 34 -5.03 -0.01 -1.11
N LYS A 35 -3.89 -0.47 -1.66
CA LYS A 35 -3.89 -1.21 -2.93
C LYS A 35 -4.64 -2.52 -2.75
N SER A 36 -5.71 -2.69 -3.52
CA SER A 36 -6.51 -3.92 -3.56
C SER A 36 -6.65 -4.37 -5.02
N PHE A 37 -5.96 -5.47 -5.35
CA PHE A 37 -5.93 -6.02 -6.72
C PHE A 37 -5.59 -4.96 -7.78
N SER A 38 -6.55 -4.58 -8.63
CA SER A 38 -6.41 -3.57 -9.70
C SER A 38 -6.52 -2.14 -9.21
N ASP A 39 -7.15 -1.87 -8.07
CA ASP A 39 -7.54 -0.52 -7.67
C ASP A 39 -6.89 -0.08 -6.34
N TYR A 40 -7.12 1.17 -5.96
CA TYR A 40 -6.92 1.68 -4.61
C TYR A 40 -8.26 1.95 -3.96
N LEU A 41 -8.45 1.40 -2.75
CA LEU A 41 -9.69 1.59 -2.00
C LEU A 41 -9.48 2.63 -0.92
N LYS A 42 -10.41 3.59 -0.83
CA LYS A 42 -10.44 4.64 0.19
C LYS A 42 -10.98 4.09 1.50
N HIS A 43 -10.29 4.43 2.58
CA HIS A 43 -10.66 4.08 3.95
C HIS A 43 -10.56 5.29 4.89
N SER A 44 -11.35 5.21 5.95
CA SER A 44 -11.32 6.09 7.12
C SER A 44 -11.24 5.19 8.36
N PRO A 45 -10.03 4.90 8.88
CA PRO A 45 -9.86 3.96 9.98
C PRO A 45 -10.64 4.39 11.23
N GLU A 46 -11.26 3.42 11.89
CA GLU A 46 -11.89 3.60 13.20
C GLU A 46 -10.84 3.70 14.31
N ALA A 47 -11.28 4.12 15.51
CA ALA A 47 -10.36 4.34 16.63
C ALA A 47 -9.62 3.06 17.07
N ASP A 48 -10.21 1.89 16.92
CA ASP A 48 -9.60 0.60 17.29
C ASP A 48 -8.77 -0.03 16.15
N GLU A 49 -8.87 0.50 14.94
CA GLU A 49 -7.98 0.25 13.79
C GLU A 49 -6.74 1.15 13.78
N MET A 50 -6.58 1.96 14.83
CA MET A 50 -5.44 2.85 15.04
C MET A 50 -4.72 2.52 16.36
N ASP A 51 -3.39 2.60 16.36
CA ASP A 51 -2.56 2.65 17.58
C ASP A 51 -1.80 3.98 17.60
N GLY A 52 -2.38 4.97 18.29
CA GLY A 52 -1.91 6.35 18.22
C GLY A 52 -1.97 6.88 16.79
N ASN A 53 -0.79 7.13 16.20
CA ASN A 53 -0.63 7.58 14.81
C ASN A 53 -0.31 6.45 13.81
N HIS A 54 -0.52 5.18 14.19
CA HIS A 54 -0.24 4.02 13.34
C HIS A 54 -1.54 3.35 12.90
N VAL A 55 -1.76 3.28 11.60
CA VAL A 55 -2.86 2.51 11.00
C VAL A 55 -2.55 1.01 11.14
N LYS A 56 -3.48 0.23 11.66
CA LYS A 56 -3.34 -1.21 11.81
C LYS A 56 -3.74 -1.92 10.51
N LEU A 57 -2.81 -2.71 9.97
CA LEU A 57 -3.00 -3.42 8.72
C LEU A 57 -2.81 -4.93 8.91
N LYS A 58 -3.58 -5.71 8.17
CA LYS A 58 -3.45 -7.15 8.07
C LYS A 58 -3.14 -7.56 6.63
N TYR A 59 -2.09 -8.34 6.45
CA TYR A 59 -1.81 -9.05 5.21
C TYR A 59 -2.51 -10.42 5.24
N THR A 60 -3.47 -10.64 4.33
CA THR A 60 -4.38 -11.80 4.38
C THR A 60 -4.70 -12.32 2.99
N THR A 61 -5.38 -13.47 2.92
CA THR A 61 -6.00 -14.01 1.70
C THR A 61 -7.49 -14.22 1.97
N SER A 62 -8.33 -14.21 0.94
CA SER A 62 -9.74 -14.64 1.07
C SER A 62 -10.00 -15.88 0.19
N TRP A 63 -11.06 -16.63 0.50
CA TRP A 63 -11.44 -17.78 -0.34
C TRP A 63 -12.05 -17.36 -1.69
N LEU A 64 -12.55 -16.12 -1.78
CA LEU A 64 -13.16 -15.53 -2.97
C LEU A 64 -12.13 -14.87 -3.89
N HIS A 65 -10.99 -14.44 -3.34
CA HIS A 65 -9.94 -13.76 -4.07
C HIS A 65 -8.65 -14.55 -4.01
N SER A 66 -8.18 -14.99 -5.17
CA SER A 66 -6.85 -15.57 -5.27
C SER A 66 -5.79 -14.48 -5.18
N GLY A 67 -4.94 -14.57 -4.16
CA GLY A 67 -3.87 -13.62 -3.91
C GLY A 67 -3.88 -13.12 -2.47
N HIS A 68 -2.76 -12.57 -2.04
CA HIS A 68 -2.69 -11.84 -0.78
C HIS A 68 -3.00 -10.37 -1.00
N HIS A 69 -3.63 -9.74 -0.02
CA HIS A 69 -3.96 -8.32 0.00
C HIS A 69 -3.88 -7.75 1.41
N LEU A 70 -3.93 -6.42 1.50
CA LEU A 70 -3.98 -5.68 2.76
C LEU A 70 -5.41 -5.28 3.09
N GLU A 71 -5.76 -5.31 4.38
CA GLU A 71 -7.01 -4.81 4.94
C GLU A 71 -6.73 -4.07 6.25
N LEU A 72 -7.61 -3.15 6.65
CA LEU A 72 -7.63 -2.63 8.01
C LEU A 72 -7.93 -3.75 9.01
N THR A 73 -7.50 -3.57 10.25
CA THR A 73 -7.74 -4.57 11.29
C THR A 73 -7.75 -3.96 12.69
N HIS A 74 -8.56 -4.53 13.58
CA HIS A 74 -8.55 -4.19 15.01
C HIS A 74 -7.43 -4.92 15.79
N LYS A 75 -6.64 -5.77 15.12
CA LYS A 75 -5.57 -6.54 15.76
C LYS A 75 -4.26 -5.78 15.73
N ASP A 76 -3.53 -5.81 16.83
CA ASP A 76 -2.19 -5.23 16.87
C ASP A 76 -1.24 -5.99 15.94
N GLY A 77 -0.44 -5.21 15.22
CA GLY A 77 0.57 -5.70 14.29
C GLY A 77 1.97 -5.72 14.89
N GLN A 78 2.95 -5.67 13.99
CA GLN A 78 4.36 -5.50 14.34
C GLN A 78 4.96 -4.41 13.45
N TYR A 79 6.01 -3.77 13.94
CA TYR A 79 6.80 -2.81 13.17
C TYR A 79 7.90 -3.52 12.37
N GLN A 80 8.28 -2.92 11.24
CA GLN A 80 9.45 -3.31 10.44
C GLN A 80 10.46 -2.17 10.44
N ALA A 81 11.74 -2.48 10.21
CA ALA A 81 12.75 -1.45 10.00
C ALA A 81 12.43 -0.70 8.69
N LEU A 82 12.20 0.61 8.79
CA LEU A 82 11.92 1.48 7.65
C LEU A 82 13.22 1.91 6.97
N ILE A 83 13.22 1.88 5.64
CA ILE A 83 14.22 2.53 4.79
C ILE A 83 13.49 3.35 3.73
N MET A 84 13.76 4.65 3.66
CA MET A 84 13.14 5.52 2.67
C MET A 84 13.79 5.32 1.30
N TRP A 85 13.06 5.59 0.21
CA TRP A 85 13.59 5.49 -1.16
C TRP A 85 14.88 6.29 -1.35
N ASP A 86 14.91 7.52 -0.83
CA ASP A 86 16.06 8.42 -0.94
C ASP A 86 17.25 7.97 -0.07
N ASP A 87 16.98 7.26 1.02
CA ASP A 87 18.01 6.70 1.91
C ASP A 87 18.66 5.42 1.32
N MET A 88 18.07 4.81 0.29
CA MET A 88 18.65 3.64 -0.37
C MET A 88 19.91 4.01 -1.16
N THR A 89 20.75 3.01 -1.46
CA THR A 89 21.85 3.20 -2.42
C THR A 89 21.31 3.30 -3.85
N ASP A 90 22.05 3.98 -4.74
CA ASP A 90 21.72 4.03 -6.17
C ASP A 90 21.57 2.63 -6.78
N ALA A 91 22.40 1.67 -6.34
CA ALA A 91 22.32 0.29 -6.80
C ALA A 91 21.00 -0.39 -6.42
N ALA A 92 20.49 -0.13 -5.21
CA ALA A 92 19.22 -0.68 -4.74
C ALA A 92 18.03 -0.04 -5.49
N ARG A 93 18.02 1.30 -5.65
CA ARG A 93 17.00 2.00 -6.45
C ARG A 93 16.95 1.47 -7.88
N LYS A 94 18.11 1.44 -8.56
CA LYS A 94 18.23 0.89 -9.92
C LYS A 94 17.75 -0.55 -10.01
N ALA A 95 18.05 -1.40 -9.03
CA ALA A 95 17.55 -2.77 -9.02
C ALA A 95 16.02 -2.81 -8.91
N LEU A 96 15.41 -1.99 -8.06
CA LEU A 96 13.97 -1.91 -7.87
C LEU A 96 13.22 -1.27 -9.07
N ASP A 97 13.88 -0.40 -9.84
CA ASP A 97 13.36 0.15 -11.09
C ASP A 97 13.36 -0.87 -12.24
N THR A 98 14.38 -1.75 -12.29
CA THR A 98 14.65 -2.57 -13.48
C THR A 98 14.37 -4.06 -13.32
N THR A 99 14.19 -4.56 -12.10
CA THR A 99 13.89 -5.97 -11.85
C THR A 99 12.46 -6.31 -12.26
N ASP A 100 12.32 -7.37 -13.06
CA ASP A 100 11.01 -7.94 -13.38
C ASP A 100 10.52 -8.85 -12.26
N PHE A 101 9.55 -8.37 -11.48
CA PHE A 101 8.82 -9.15 -10.48
C PHE A 101 7.56 -9.82 -11.07
N TYR A 102 7.50 -9.97 -12.40
CA TYR A 102 6.41 -10.57 -13.18
C TYR A 102 5.08 -9.86 -12.94
N ASP A 103 4.10 -10.56 -12.39
CA ASP A 103 2.74 -10.07 -12.12
C ASP A 103 2.67 -9.08 -10.96
N SER A 104 3.79 -8.89 -10.24
CA SER A 104 3.89 -7.90 -9.17
C SER A 104 4.83 -6.78 -9.58
N LYS A 105 4.51 -5.53 -9.22
CA LYS A 105 5.29 -4.33 -9.58
C LYS A 105 5.70 -3.57 -8.32
N THR A 106 6.94 -3.10 -8.29
CA THR A 106 7.45 -2.26 -7.20
C THR A 106 6.65 -0.96 -7.15
N PRO A 107 5.96 -0.63 -6.05
CA PRO A 107 4.97 0.44 -6.07
C PRO A 107 5.55 1.86 -5.90
N PHE A 108 6.76 1.99 -5.37
CA PHE A 108 7.36 3.26 -4.97
C PHE A 108 8.63 3.59 -5.79
N ASN A 109 8.86 2.88 -6.89
CA ASN A 109 9.99 3.11 -7.76
C ASN A 109 9.72 4.29 -8.71
N ASP A 110 10.74 4.80 -9.40
CA ASP A 110 10.63 6.03 -10.21
C ASP A 110 9.65 5.86 -11.38
N VAL A 111 9.41 4.62 -11.82
CA VAL A 111 8.51 4.28 -12.93
C VAL A 111 7.04 4.31 -12.51
N ASN A 112 6.72 3.88 -11.28
CA ASN A 112 5.34 3.63 -10.86
C ASN A 112 4.83 4.61 -9.80
N PHE A 113 5.70 5.32 -9.08
CA PHE A 113 5.31 6.13 -7.92
C PHE A 113 4.22 7.15 -8.24
N GLU A 114 4.45 8.05 -9.20
CA GLU A 114 3.49 9.12 -9.55
C GLU A 114 2.14 8.56 -10.00
N ASN A 115 2.13 7.57 -10.90
CA ASN A 115 0.90 6.92 -11.34
C ASN A 115 0.14 6.26 -10.17
N ASN A 116 0.86 5.63 -9.24
CA ASN A 116 0.25 5.03 -8.06
C ASN A 116 -0.32 6.08 -7.10
N ILE A 117 0.34 7.22 -6.94
CA ILE A 117 -0.17 8.34 -6.13
C ILE A 117 -1.43 8.92 -6.77
N ASP A 118 -1.46 9.09 -8.09
CA ASP A 118 -2.62 9.56 -8.84
C ASP A 118 -3.82 8.59 -8.73
N GLU A 119 -3.59 7.29 -8.87
CA GLU A 119 -4.62 6.26 -8.71
C GLU A 119 -5.13 6.16 -7.26
N ALA A 120 -4.24 6.42 -6.29
CA ALA A 120 -4.56 6.38 -4.87
C ALA A 120 -5.24 7.66 -4.36
N TYR A 121 -5.33 8.72 -5.16
CA TYR A 121 -5.85 10.02 -4.70
C TYR A 121 -7.33 9.92 -4.28
N PRO A 122 -7.67 10.19 -2.99
CA PRO A 122 -8.99 9.87 -2.45
C PRO A 122 -9.96 11.07 -2.44
N PHE A 123 -9.52 12.23 -2.95
CA PHE A 123 -10.28 13.48 -2.94
C PHE A 123 -10.76 13.82 -4.35
N ASP A 124 -11.81 14.62 -4.45
CA ASP A 124 -12.26 15.03 -5.77
C ASP A 124 -11.18 15.91 -6.41
N LYS A 125 -10.90 15.73 -7.70
CA LYS A 125 -9.89 16.51 -8.43
C LYS A 125 -10.20 18.02 -8.49
N ASN A 126 -11.35 18.43 -7.97
CA ASN A 126 -11.77 19.83 -7.86
C ASN A 126 -11.52 20.42 -6.45
N ASP A 127 -11.06 19.63 -5.48
CA ASP A 127 -10.78 20.07 -4.11
C ASP A 127 -9.40 20.74 -3.97
N GLU A 128 -8.63 20.85 -5.06
CA GLU A 128 -7.31 21.52 -5.09
C GLU A 128 -7.40 23.05 -5.33
N ALA A 129 -8.57 23.66 -5.19
CA ALA A 129 -8.81 25.09 -5.40
C ALA A 129 -8.84 25.93 -4.12
#